data_AF-A0A1M6D2R4-F1
#
_entry.id   AF-A0A1M6D2R4-F1
#
_cell.length_a   1.000
_cell.length_b   1.000
_cell.length_c   1.000
_cell.angle_alpha   90.00
_cell.angle_beta   90.00
_cell.angle_gamma   90.00
#
_symmetry.space_group_name_H-M   'P 1'
#
loop_
_entity.id
_entity.type
_entity.pdbx_description
1 polymer ?
#
loop_
_entity_poly.entity_id
_entity_poly.type
_entity_poly.pdbx_seq_one_letter_code
_entity_poly.pdbx_strand_id
1 'polypeptide(L)'
;MLDMKNALDKLNISLDLNRKVVGVRFLYTKKEFLEADAKEARTKIPYCVMVKIATHGFGLKATLETSGCGGATRALGLEKPKPEFESGCEYHSFGLYKDLTIAKNVVDNITLCKHEIYGVMVKPLEAFNENPDVVIIVTDAYNGMRIVQGYTYSYGTKTDFKLTGNQAVCSECTAYPYEKDSINISMFCSGTRYLAGWETTEMAVGLSYSKFLGTAEGVFRTINGAEGNSAKKHIKKKLEMTNLSNPGIYENDAYYIRLSNRDDN
;
A
#
# COMPACT_ATOMS: atom_id res chain seq x y z
N MET A 1 1.99 -0.75 19.58
CA MET A 1 2.66 -2.02 19.23
C MET A 1 1.72 -3.22 19.24
N LEU A 2 1.02 -3.49 20.35
CA LEU A 2 0.02 -4.57 20.39
C LEU A 2 -1.09 -4.38 19.35
N ASP A 3 -1.55 -3.14 19.14
CA ASP A 3 -2.61 -2.86 18.16
C ASP A 3 -2.19 -3.11 16.72
N MET A 4 -0.94 -2.76 16.37
CA MET A 4 -0.39 -3.02 15.03
C MET A 4 -0.27 -4.52 14.76
N LYS A 5 0.23 -5.29 15.73
CA LYS A 5 0.31 -6.74 15.63
C LYS A 5 -1.08 -7.35 15.49
N ASN A 6 -2.04 -6.96 16.33
CA ASN A 6 -3.42 -7.45 16.26
C ASN A 6 -4.09 -7.10 14.93
N ALA A 7 -3.85 -5.90 14.39
CA ALA A 7 -4.36 -5.50 13.08
C ALA A 7 -3.75 -6.34 11.95
N LEU A 8 -2.44 -6.60 12.00
CA LEU A 8 -1.76 -7.44 11.03
C LEU A 8 -2.26 -8.90 11.09
N ASP A 9 -2.46 -9.45 12.29
CA ASP A 9 -3.02 -10.78 12.50
C ASP A 9 -4.45 -10.87 11.93
N LYS A 10 -5.32 -9.89 12.23
CA LYS A 10 -6.68 -9.80 11.67
C LYS A 10 -6.67 -9.80 10.14
N LEU A 11 -5.76 -9.04 9.53
CA LEU A 11 -5.64 -8.97 8.08
C LEU A 11 -5.16 -10.30 7.47
N ASN A 12 -4.09 -10.89 7.99
CA ASN A 12 -3.49 -12.15 7.48
C ASN A 12 -4.39 -13.38 7.71
N ILE A 13 -5.23 -13.35 8.74
CA ILE A 13 -6.26 -14.39 8.96
C ILE A 13 -7.38 -14.24 7.93
N SER A 14 -7.84 -13.01 7.72
CA SER A 14 -8.98 -12.74 6.82
C SER A 14 -8.63 -12.94 5.34
N LEU A 15 -7.37 -12.70 4.95
CA LEU A 15 -6.92 -12.67 3.56
C LEU A 15 -5.75 -13.64 3.35
N ASP A 16 -5.70 -14.30 2.20
CA ASP A 16 -4.54 -15.09 1.76
C ASP A 16 -3.57 -14.16 1.02
N LEU A 17 -2.70 -13.50 1.78
CA LEU A 17 -1.67 -12.62 1.22
C LEU A 17 -0.39 -13.41 0.88
N ASN A 18 0.05 -13.32 -0.38
CA ASN A 18 1.29 -13.95 -0.85
C ASN A 18 2.56 -13.17 -0.46
N ARG A 19 2.39 -11.98 0.14
CA ARG A 19 3.47 -11.03 0.46
C ARG A 19 3.28 -10.47 1.85
N LYS A 20 4.40 -10.18 2.52
CA LYS A 20 4.36 -9.45 3.79
C LYS A 20 3.86 -8.03 3.56
N VAL A 21 3.03 -7.55 4.49
CA VAL A 21 2.63 -6.14 4.56
C VAL A 21 3.87 -5.29 4.86
N VAL A 22 4.02 -4.17 4.16
CA VAL A 22 5.20 -3.30 4.25
C VAL A 22 4.84 -2.00 4.96
N GLY A 23 5.69 -1.58 5.89
CA GLY A 23 5.65 -0.25 6.48
C GLY A 23 6.71 0.67 5.85
N VAL A 24 6.37 1.94 5.71
CA VAL A 24 7.24 3.00 5.20
C VAL A 24 7.33 4.10 6.24
N ARG A 25 8.54 4.58 6.49
CA ARG A 25 8.79 5.70 7.39
C ARG A 25 9.69 6.74 6.74
N PHE A 26 9.25 7.99 6.82
CA PHE A 26 10.01 9.16 6.40
C PHE A 26 11.01 9.55 7.50
N LEU A 27 12.24 9.85 7.10
CA LEU A 27 13.34 10.19 8.01
C LEU A 27 13.77 11.61 7.67
N TYR A 28 13.37 12.57 8.50
CA TYR A 28 13.49 13.99 8.22
C TYR A 28 14.92 14.48 8.39
N THR A 29 15.66 13.88 9.33
CA THR A 29 17.00 14.30 9.68
C THR A 29 18.02 13.20 9.46
N LYS A 30 19.29 13.58 9.27
CA LYS A 30 20.42 12.65 9.23
C LYS A 30 20.50 11.80 10.51
N LYS A 31 20.15 12.38 11.65
CA LYS A 31 20.12 11.69 12.95
C LYS A 31 19.10 10.55 12.92
N GLU A 32 17.85 10.84 12.58
CA GLU A 32 16.80 9.83 12.41
C GLU A 32 17.23 8.74 11.42
N PHE A 33 17.87 9.14 10.33
CA PHE A 33 18.37 8.18 9.34
C PHE A 33 19.42 7.24 9.92
N LEU A 34 20.40 7.74 10.68
CA LEU A 34 21.43 6.89 11.29
C LEU A 34 20.84 5.96 12.35
N GLU A 35 19.88 6.45 13.15
CA GLU A 35 19.21 5.69 14.23
C GLU A 35 18.18 4.68 13.72
N ALA A 36 17.64 4.85 12.50
CA ALA A 36 16.66 3.94 11.92
C ALA A 36 17.18 2.51 11.78
N ASP A 37 16.41 1.56 12.32
CA ASP A 37 16.69 0.13 12.31
C ASP A 37 16.31 -0.54 10.97
N ALA A 38 17.15 -0.30 9.97
CA ALA A 38 17.17 -0.98 8.67
C ALA A 38 18.57 -0.86 8.03
N LYS A 39 18.90 -1.78 7.13
CA LYS A 39 20.18 -1.73 6.42
C LYS A 39 20.20 -0.57 5.44
N GLU A 40 21.28 0.21 5.47
CA GLU A 40 21.49 1.30 4.51
C GLU A 40 21.83 0.73 3.11
N ALA A 41 21.15 1.24 2.09
CA ALA A 41 21.45 0.93 0.70
C ALA A 41 22.85 1.46 0.34
N ARG A 42 23.70 0.60 -0.22
CA ARG A 42 25.09 0.96 -0.61
C ARG A 42 25.20 1.41 -2.07
N THR A 43 24.18 1.14 -2.87
CA THR A 43 24.11 1.45 -4.29
C THR A 43 22.74 2.04 -4.60
N LYS A 44 22.61 2.67 -5.77
CA LYS A 44 21.34 3.22 -6.24
C LYS A 44 20.29 2.13 -6.37
N ILE A 45 19.22 2.25 -5.59
CA ILE A 45 18.10 1.31 -5.61
C ILE A 45 16.78 2.06 -5.85
N PRO A 46 15.95 1.64 -6.81
CA PRO A 46 14.61 2.21 -6.96
C PRO A 46 13.74 1.88 -5.75
N TYR A 47 12.96 2.86 -5.27
CA TYR A 47 12.10 2.71 -4.09
C TYR A 47 11.13 1.51 -4.19
N CYS A 48 10.55 1.26 -5.36
CA CYS A 48 9.68 0.10 -5.55
C CYS A 48 10.40 -1.25 -5.38
N VAL A 49 11.70 -1.31 -5.65
CA VAL A 49 12.53 -2.49 -5.38
C VAL A 49 12.78 -2.63 -3.88
N MET A 50 12.97 -1.52 -3.14
CA MET A 50 13.02 -1.56 -1.67
C MET A 50 11.72 -2.13 -1.08
N VAL A 51 10.56 -1.69 -1.60
CA VAL A 51 9.25 -2.24 -1.21
C VAL A 51 9.16 -3.73 -1.55
N LYS A 52 9.57 -4.17 -2.76
CA LYS A 52 9.64 -5.60 -3.11
C LYS A 52 10.49 -6.39 -2.13
N ILE A 53 11.68 -5.91 -1.79
CA ILE A 53 12.58 -6.56 -0.83
C ILE A 53 11.91 -6.67 0.54
N ALA A 54 11.22 -5.62 1.00
CA ALA A 54 10.44 -5.64 2.24
C ALA A 54 9.29 -6.64 2.21
N THR A 55 8.62 -6.84 1.07
CA THR A 55 7.58 -7.90 0.98
C THR A 55 8.12 -9.32 1.20
N HIS A 56 9.44 -9.52 1.06
CA HIS A 56 10.12 -10.80 1.32
C HIS A 56 10.82 -10.86 2.69
N GLY A 57 10.64 -9.86 3.56
CA GLY A 57 11.14 -9.92 4.95
C GLY A 57 12.36 -9.06 5.26
N PHE A 58 12.88 -8.28 4.31
CA PHE A 58 14.12 -7.51 4.51
C PHE A 58 13.87 -6.00 4.55
N GLY A 59 14.41 -5.32 5.56
CA GLY A 59 14.33 -3.87 5.68
C GLY A 59 15.51 -3.14 5.04
N LEU A 60 15.23 -2.02 4.35
CA LEU A 60 16.23 -1.12 3.79
C LEU A 60 15.91 0.35 4.11
N LYS A 61 16.94 1.18 4.21
CA LYS A 61 16.83 2.64 4.22
C LYS A 61 17.73 3.25 3.13
N ALA A 62 17.27 4.33 2.51
CA ALA A 62 17.99 5.02 1.44
C ALA A 62 17.88 6.53 1.59
N THR A 63 18.90 7.25 1.11
CA THR A 63 18.94 8.71 0.98
C THR A 63 18.70 9.10 -0.48
N LEU A 64 18.75 10.40 -0.80
CA LEU A 64 18.73 10.87 -2.19
C LEU A 64 19.86 10.23 -3.03
N GLU A 65 21.08 10.13 -2.49
CA GLU A 65 22.26 9.64 -3.22
C GLU A 65 22.16 8.16 -3.59
N THR A 66 21.51 7.37 -2.73
CA THR A 66 21.34 5.92 -2.90
C THR A 66 19.96 5.56 -3.48
N SER A 67 19.17 6.55 -3.89
CA SER A 67 17.91 6.34 -4.59
C SER A 67 18.11 6.27 -6.11
N GLY A 68 17.48 5.28 -6.75
CA GLY A 68 17.67 4.94 -8.15
C GLY A 68 16.59 5.41 -9.14
N CYS A 69 15.60 6.21 -8.70
CA CYS A 69 14.48 6.62 -9.56
C CYS A 69 13.99 8.04 -9.24
N GLY A 70 14.06 8.94 -10.23
CA GLY A 70 13.61 10.34 -10.12
C GLY A 70 12.13 10.51 -9.78
N GLY A 71 11.27 9.58 -10.22
CA GLY A 71 9.86 9.56 -9.84
C GLY A 71 9.68 9.38 -8.32
N ALA A 72 10.45 8.46 -7.74
CA ALA A 72 10.36 8.18 -6.31
C ALA A 72 10.99 9.29 -5.45
N THR A 73 12.17 9.78 -5.82
CA THR A 73 12.85 10.86 -5.06
C THR A 73 11.99 12.10 -4.95
N ARG A 74 11.33 12.51 -6.04
CA ARG A 74 10.38 13.63 -6.03
C ARG A 74 9.12 13.32 -5.24
N ALA A 75 8.50 12.16 -5.47
CA ALA A 75 7.24 11.81 -4.82
C ALA A 75 7.37 11.71 -3.30
N LEU A 76 8.52 11.24 -2.80
CA LEU A 76 8.77 11.06 -1.37
C LEU A 76 9.34 12.32 -0.69
N GLY A 77 9.67 13.38 -1.43
CA GLY A 77 10.26 14.60 -0.85
C GLY A 77 11.76 14.54 -0.58
N LEU A 78 12.51 13.67 -1.28
CA LEU A 78 13.99 13.63 -1.22
C LEU A 78 14.64 14.74 -2.06
N GLU A 79 13.95 15.21 -3.09
CA GLU A 79 14.38 16.34 -3.92
C GLU A 79 13.17 17.09 -4.47
N LYS A 80 13.39 18.36 -4.84
CA LYS A 80 12.36 19.16 -5.51
C LYS A 80 12.19 18.74 -6.97
N PRO A 81 10.97 18.84 -7.51
CA PRO A 81 10.76 18.72 -8.95
C PRO A 81 11.64 19.68 -9.74
N LYS A 82 12.11 19.23 -10.90
CA LYS A 82 12.85 20.07 -11.85
C LYS A 82 11.90 20.68 -12.88
N PRO A 83 12.24 21.81 -13.52
CA PRO A 83 11.38 22.46 -14.52
C PRO A 83 10.93 21.53 -15.67
N GLU A 84 11.78 20.56 -16.06
CA GLU A 84 11.46 19.60 -17.13
C GLU A 84 10.34 18.62 -16.72
N PHE A 85 10.27 18.28 -15.44
CA PHE A 85 9.16 17.51 -14.88
C PHE A 85 7.91 18.40 -14.81
N GLU A 86 8.02 19.57 -14.17
CA GLU A 86 6.88 20.48 -13.94
C GLU A 86 6.20 20.93 -15.23
N SER A 87 6.97 21.12 -16.31
CA SER A 87 6.45 21.46 -17.63
C SER A 87 5.75 20.30 -18.35
N GLY A 88 5.88 19.05 -17.87
CA GLY A 88 5.36 17.85 -18.52
C GLY A 88 6.27 17.29 -19.61
N CYS A 89 7.36 17.97 -19.97
CA CYS A 89 8.28 17.57 -21.04
C CYS A 89 8.93 16.21 -20.77
N GLU A 90 9.37 15.96 -19.54
CA GLU A 90 9.93 14.66 -19.13
C GLU A 90 8.89 13.54 -19.37
N TYR A 91 7.64 13.77 -18.96
CA TYR A 91 6.58 12.76 -19.05
C TYR A 91 6.12 12.52 -20.47
N HIS A 92 6.08 13.57 -21.29
CA HIS A 92 5.79 13.44 -22.71
C HIS A 92 6.86 12.60 -23.43
N SER A 93 8.14 12.75 -23.03
CA SER A 93 9.25 12.00 -23.62
C SER A 93 9.16 10.48 -23.42
N PHE A 94 8.36 10.00 -22.46
CA PHE A 94 8.15 8.58 -22.23
C PHE A 94 7.28 7.90 -23.30
N GLY A 95 6.57 8.68 -24.14
CA GLY A 95 5.68 8.14 -25.16
C GLY A 95 4.40 7.50 -24.61
N LEU A 96 4.08 7.72 -23.33
CA LEU A 96 2.87 7.22 -22.67
C LEU A 96 1.64 8.11 -22.92
N TYR A 97 1.86 9.37 -23.28
CA TYR A 97 0.83 10.40 -23.36
C TYR A 97 0.81 11.00 -24.77
N LYS A 98 -0.38 11.23 -25.30
CA LYS A 98 -0.62 11.70 -26.67
C LYS A 98 0.18 12.95 -27.03
N ASP A 99 0.22 13.91 -26.11
CA ASP A 99 0.85 15.22 -26.30
C ASP A 99 1.31 15.81 -24.96
N LEU A 100 1.99 16.94 -25.03
CA LEU A 100 2.50 17.67 -23.86
C LEU A 100 1.37 18.15 -22.93
N THR A 101 0.19 18.50 -23.47
CA THR A 101 -0.94 18.95 -22.66
C THR A 101 -1.44 17.83 -21.75
N ILE A 102 -1.59 16.62 -22.28
CA ILE A 102 -1.95 15.45 -21.47
C ILE A 102 -0.83 15.10 -20.48
N ALA A 103 0.43 15.12 -20.90
CA ALA A 103 1.56 14.86 -20.01
C ALA A 103 1.62 15.86 -18.83
N LYS A 104 1.39 17.15 -19.10
CA LYS A 104 1.31 18.20 -18.09
C LYS A 104 0.14 17.98 -17.14
N ASN A 105 -1.04 17.64 -17.65
CA ASN A 105 -2.19 17.30 -16.81
C ASN A 105 -1.88 16.13 -15.87
N VAL A 106 -1.18 15.10 -16.35
CA VAL A 106 -0.72 14.00 -15.52
C VAL A 106 0.23 14.48 -14.43
N VAL A 107 1.27 15.24 -14.79
CA VAL A 107 2.23 15.81 -13.83
C VAL A 107 1.52 16.61 -12.73
N ASP A 108 0.58 17.48 -13.10
CA ASP A 108 -0.18 18.32 -12.16
C ASP A 108 -1.05 17.50 -11.21
N ASN A 109 -1.41 16.29 -11.61
CA ASN A 109 -2.20 15.37 -10.82
C ASN A 109 -1.37 14.24 -10.18
N ILE A 110 -0.06 14.20 -10.31
CA ILE A 110 0.77 13.33 -9.48
C ILE A 110 0.80 13.89 -8.06
N THR A 111 0.86 13.03 -7.05
CA THR A 111 0.98 13.49 -5.66
C THR A 111 2.42 13.39 -5.23
N LEU A 112 2.94 14.52 -4.74
CA LEU A 112 4.27 14.63 -4.17
C LEU A 112 4.09 14.99 -2.70
N CYS A 113 4.87 14.35 -1.82
CA CYS A 113 4.94 14.77 -0.42
C CYS A 113 5.40 16.23 -0.35
N LYS A 114 4.74 17.04 0.48
CA LYS A 114 5.06 18.47 0.64
C LYS A 114 6.22 18.72 1.59
N HIS A 115 6.59 17.71 2.37
CA HIS A 115 7.74 17.76 3.25
C HIS A 115 9.06 17.54 2.50
N GLU A 116 10.16 17.88 3.16
CA GLU A 116 11.51 17.49 2.75
C GLU A 116 12.06 16.48 3.75
N ILE A 117 12.68 15.40 3.26
CA ILE A 117 13.23 14.32 4.08
C ILE A 117 14.70 14.07 3.73
N TYR A 118 15.47 13.59 4.71
CA TYR A 118 16.84 13.13 4.49
C TYR A 118 16.89 11.73 3.86
N GLY A 119 15.96 10.86 4.26
CA GLY A 119 15.90 9.49 3.78
C GLY A 119 14.55 8.83 4.01
N VAL A 120 14.40 7.62 3.50
CA VAL A 120 13.20 6.79 3.68
C VAL A 120 13.63 5.39 4.13
N MET A 121 12.90 4.83 5.09
CA MET A 121 13.03 3.44 5.52
C MET A 121 11.80 2.65 5.10
N VAL A 122 12.04 1.44 4.59
CA VAL A 122 11.02 0.50 4.16
C VAL A 122 11.36 -0.87 4.74
N LYS A 123 10.44 -1.49 5.47
CA LYS A 123 10.63 -2.84 6.03
C LYS A 123 9.29 -3.55 6.24
N PRO A 124 9.27 -4.88 6.48
CA PRO A 124 8.05 -5.58 6.86
C PRO A 124 7.36 -4.87 8.04
N LEU A 125 6.05 -4.71 7.99
CA LEU A 125 5.28 -3.98 9.01
C LEU A 125 5.45 -4.64 10.39
N GLU A 126 5.50 -5.96 10.44
CA GLU A 126 5.79 -6.75 11.64
C GLU A 126 7.16 -6.47 12.29
N ALA A 127 8.11 -5.88 11.56
CA ALA A 127 9.45 -5.55 12.04
C ALA A 127 9.58 -4.08 12.53
N PHE A 128 8.49 -3.32 12.54
CA PHE A 128 8.47 -1.98 13.12
C PHE A 128 8.28 -2.05 14.64
N ASN A 129 9.00 -1.19 15.37
CA ASN A 129 8.83 -0.97 16.82
C ASN A 129 8.10 0.35 17.13
N GLU A 130 7.78 1.11 16.09
CA GLU A 130 7.11 2.39 16.12
C GLU A 130 6.10 2.43 14.96
N ASN A 131 5.16 3.37 15.01
CA ASN A 131 4.19 3.50 13.93
C ASN A 131 4.91 3.97 12.64
N PRO A 132 4.75 3.26 11.50
CA PRO A 132 5.15 3.80 10.21
C PRO A 132 4.23 4.96 9.80
N ASP A 133 4.60 5.69 8.76
CA ASP A 133 3.76 6.74 8.19
C ASP A 133 2.74 6.17 7.20
N VAL A 134 3.18 5.17 6.42
CA VAL A 134 2.39 4.52 5.37
C VAL A 134 2.51 3.01 5.48
N VAL A 135 1.41 2.31 5.17
CA VAL A 135 1.35 0.86 4.99
C VAL A 135 1.06 0.54 3.54
N ILE A 136 1.85 -0.36 2.95
CA ILE A 136 1.66 -0.86 1.58
C ILE A 136 1.38 -2.36 1.63
N ILE A 137 0.30 -2.78 0.99
CA ILE A 137 -0.10 -4.17 0.85
C ILE A 137 -0.07 -4.52 -0.63
N VAL A 138 0.87 -5.37 -1.04
CA VAL A 138 0.94 -5.89 -2.41
C VAL A 138 0.16 -7.20 -2.46
N THR A 139 -0.81 -7.29 -3.37
CA THR A 139 -1.77 -8.39 -3.41
C THR A 139 -2.47 -8.48 -4.77
N ASP A 140 -3.48 -9.32 -4.89
CA ASP A 140 -4.34 -9.45 -6.07
C ASP A 140 -5.63 -8.60 -5.98
N ALA A 141 -6.44 -8.62 -7.04
CA ALA A 141 -7.68 -7.86 -7.12
C ALA A 141 -8.73 -8.27 -6.09
N TYR A 142 -8.81 -9.56 -5.71
CA TYR A 142 -9.79 -10.04 -4.74
C TYR A 142 -9.48 -9.50 -3.35
N ASN A 143 -8.24 -9.68 -2.91
CA ASN A 143 -7.76 -9.17 -1.64
C ASN A 143 -7.76 -7.64 -1.61
N GLY A 144 -7.41 -6.98 -2.72
CA GLY A 144 -7.51 -5.52 -2.87
C GLY A 144 -8.94 -5.01 -2.63
N MET A 145 -9.93 -5.67 -3.23
CA MET A 145 -11.34 -5.38 -2.99
C MET A 145 -11.73 -5.56 -1.51
N ARG A 146 -11.31 -6.67 -0.87
CA ARG A 146 -11.60 -6.90 0.55
C ARG A 146 -10.98 -5.83 1.46
N ILE A 147 -9.77 -5.37 1.15
CA ILE A 147 -9.12 -4.25 1.87
C ILE A 147 -9.93 -2.95 1.71
N VAL A 148 -10.40 -2.64 0.50
CA VAL A 148 -11.25 -1.45 0.26
C VAL A 148 -12.59 -1.56 0.99
N GLN A 149 -13.20 -2.75 1.04
CA GLN A 149 -14.40 -3.00 1.86
C GLN A 149 -14.11 -2.79 3.36
N GLY A 150 -12.96 -3.26 3.84
CA GLY A 150 -12.54 -3.04 5.22
C GLY A 150 -12.33 -1.56 5.55
N TYR A 151 -11.75 -0.79 4.63
CA TYR A 151 -11.67 0.66 4.77
C TYR A 151 -13.07 1.29 4.80
N THR A 152 -13.95 0.87 3.90
CA THR A 152 -15.31 1.40 3.77
C THR A 152 -16.15 1.12 5.01
N TYR A 153 -15.96 -0.03 5.66
CA TYR A 153 -16.61 -0.37 6.91
C TYR A 153 -16.30 0.67 8.02
N SER A 154 -15.06 1.12 8.10
CA SER A 154 -14.60 2.00 9.19
C SER A 154 -14.72 3.49 8.86
N TYR A 155 -14.61 3.86 7.58
CA TYR A 155 -14.45 5.26 7.17
C TYR A 155 -15.44 5.71 6.08
N GLY A 156 -16.32 4.83 5.61
CA GLY A 156 -17.22 5.11 4.51
C GLY A 156 -16.53 5.09 3.14
N THR A 157 -17.27 5.46 2.10
CA THR A 157 -16.81 5.36 0.71
C THR A 157 -15.65 6.31 0.42
N LYS A 158 -14.55 5.77 -0.12
CA LYS A 158 -13.49 6.57 -0.73
C LYS A 158 -13.92 7.00 -2.14
N THR A 159 -14.04 8.31 -2.37
CA THR A 159 -14.60 8.85 -3.64
C THR A 159 -13.56 9.30 -4.67
N ASP A 160 -12.35 9.65 -4.24
CA ASP A 160 -11.34 10.29 -5.10
C ASP A 160 -10.04 9.44 -5.23
N PHE A 161 -10.13 8.19 -5.66
CA PHE A 161 -8.92 7.41 -5.95
C PHE A 161 -8.06 8.11 -7.02
N LYS A 162 -6.74 8.11 -6.82
CA LYS A 162 -5.80 8.75 -7.76
C LYS A 162 -4.97 7.70 -8.47
N LEU A 163 -5.29 7.49 -9.74
CA LEU A 163 -4.70 6.47 -10.60
C LEU A 163 -4.28 7.07 -11.92
N THR A 164 -3.02 6.88 -12.28
CA THR A 164 -2.46 7.19 -13.61
C THR A 164 -1.95 5.92 -14.29
N GLY A 165 -1.65 4.87 -13.53
CA GLY A 165 -0.88 3.72 -14.03
C GLY A 165 0.60 4.06 -14.22
N ASN A 166 1.04 5.19 -13.65
CA ASN A 166 2.43 5.64 -13.61
C ASN A 166 2.74 6.24 -12.22
N GLN A 167 4.00 6.22 -11.79
CA GLN A 167 4.39 6.52 -10.40
C GLN A 167 3.63 5.69 -9.34
N ALA A 168 3.41 4.41 -9.64
CA ALA A 168 2.64 3.49 -8.84
C ALA A 168 3.00 3.46 -7.34
N VAL A 169 4.14 2.85 -6.99
CA VAL A 169 4.46 2.63 -5.57
C VAL A 169 4.75 3.94 -4.84
N CYS A 170 5.43 4.89 -5.49
CA CYS A 170 5.87 6.14 -4.87
C CYS A 170 4.76 7.19 -4.75
N SER A 171 4.00 7.48 -5.80
CA SER A 171 2.90 8.46 -5.73
C SER A 171 1.59 7.79 -5.31
N GLU A 172 1.14 6.76 -6.03
CA GLU A 172 -0.20 6.16 -5.81
C GLU A 172 -0.28 5.42 -4.47
N CYS A 173 0.76 4.68 -4.05
CA CYS A 173 0.72 3.91 -2.81
C CYS A 173 1.45 4.55 -1.61
N THR A 174 2.21 5.62 -1.80
CA THR A 174 2.95 6.27 -0.69
C THR A 174 2.57 7.72 -0.49
N ALA A 175 2.91 8.60 -1.44
CA ALA A 175 2.70 10.03 -1.27
C ALA A 175 1.21 10.40 -1.15
N TYR A 176 0.34 9.83 -1.98
CA TYR A 176 -1.09 10.13 -1.92
C TYR A 176 -1.75 9.65 -0.62
N PRO A 177 -1.60 8.39 -0.17
CA PRO A 177 -2.10 7.95 1.13
C PRO A 177 -1.61 8.81 2.29
N TYR A 178 -0.33 9.19 2.29
CA TYR A 178 0.25 10.06 3.32
C TYR A 178 -0.36 11.47 3.30
N GLU A 179 -0.32 12.17 2.16
CA GLU A 179 -0.78 13.57 2.03
C GLU A 179 -2.28 13.74 2.24
N LYS A 180 -3.07 12.69 1.99
CA LYS A 180 -4.53 12.71 2.12
C LYS A 180 -5.05 12.02 3.38
N ASP A 181 -4.16 11.45 4.19
CA ASP A 181 -4.52 10.58 5.31
C ASP A 181 -5.60 9.55 4.92
N SER A 182 -5.33 8.76 3.88
CA SER A 182 -6.36 7.94 3.23
C SER A 182 -5.81 6.62 2.66
N ILE A 183 -6.71 5.77 2.14
CA ILE A 183 -6.41 4.67 1.23
C ILE A 183 -6.24 5.17 -0.22
N ASN A 184 -5.45 4.44 -1.00
CA ASN A 184 -5.45 4.44 -2.45
C ASN A 184 -5.03 3.06 -3.01
N ILE A 185 -5.26 2.84 -4.29
CA ILE A 185 -4.85 1.61 -4.98
C ILE A 185 -3.88 1.94 -6.13
N SER A 186 -3.14 0.95 -6.58
CA SER A 186 -2.27 1.04 -7.76
C SER A 186 -2.28 -0.26 -8.56
N MET A 187 -2.38 -0.13 -9.88
CA MET A 187 -2.28 -1.27 -10.81
C MET A 187 -0.82 -1.58 -11.21
N PHE A 188 0.14 -0.89 -10.60
CA PHE A 188 1.54 -0.85 -10.98
C PHE A 188 1.84 -0.30 -12.37
N CYS A 189 2.89 0.52 -12.46
CA CYS A 189 3.38 1.04 -13.72
C CYS A 189 4.38 0.09 -14.39
N SER A 190 4.56 0.23 -15.71
CA SER A 190 5.51 -0.58 -16.48
C SER A 190 6.93 -0.52 -15.91
N GLY A 191 7.36 0.67 -15.46
CA GLY A 191 8.68 0.85 -14.84
C GLY A 191 8.86 0.04 -13.55
N THR A 192 7.87 0.03 -12.65
CA THR A 192 7.99 -0.80 -11.44
C THR A 192 7.86 -2.29 -11.74
N ARG A 193 7.09 -2.70 -12.74
CA ARG A 193 7.00 -4.11 -13.14
C ARG A 193 8.35 -4.60 -13.67
N TYR A 194 8.99 -3.79 -14.52
CA TYR A 194 10.33 -4.08 -15.03
C TYR A 194 11.38 -4.11 -13.92
N LEU A 195 11.44 -3.08 -13.06
CA LEU A 195 12.50 -2.94 -12.06
C LEU A 195 12.35 -3.90 -10.87
N ALA A 196 11.12 -4.13 -10.40
CA ALA A 196 10.84 -4.90 -9.18
C ALA A 196 10.26 -6.29 -9.46
N GLY A 197 9.99 -6.66 -10.71
CA GLY A 197 9.50 -7.98 -11.10
C GLY A 197 8.18 -8.34 -10.42
N TRP A 198 7.20 -7.43 -10.43
CA TRP A 198 5.85 -7.74 -9.96
C TRP A 198 5.10 -8.60 -10.98
N GLU A 199 4.37 -9.60 -10.49
CA GLU A 199 3.57 -10.49 -11.33
C GLU A 199 2.45 -9.72 -12.02
N THR A 200 2.02 -10.17 -13.20
CA THR A 200 1.01 -9.47 -14.02
C THR A 200 -0.32 -9.28 -13.31
N THR A 201 -0.68 -10.17 -12.38
CA THR A 201 -1.90 -10.13 -11.57
C THR A 201 -1.75 -9.32 -10.28
N GLU A 202 -0.53 -8.94 -9.91
CA GLU A 202 -0.29 -8.17 -8.69
C GLU A 202 -0.64 -6.69 -8.88
N MET A 203 -1.21 -6.15 -7.82
CA MET A 203 -1.53 -4.76 -7.59
C MET A 203 -1.12 -4.37 -6.16
N ALA A 204 -1.28 -3.10 -5.79
CA ALA A 204 -1.02 -2.66 -4.43
C ALA A 204 -2.12 -1.77 -3.88
N VAL A 205 -2.26 -1.80 -2.56
CA VAL A 205 -3.04 -0.86 -1.76
C VAL A 205 -2.09 -0.09 -0.86
N GLY A 206 -2.17 1.24 -0.90
CA GLY A 206 -1.46 2.12 0.02
C GLY A 206 -2.42 2.76 1.01
N LEU A 207 -2.02 2.86 2.27
CA LEU A 207 -2.81 3.43 3.37
C LEU A 207 -1.92 4.33 4.21
N SER A 208 -2.38 5.52 4.62
CA SER A 208 -1.76 6.13 5.80
C SER A 208 -1.93 5.20 7.00
N TYR A 209 -0.91 5.15 7.87
CA TYR A 209 -0.97 4.25 9.02
C TYR A 209 -2.16 4.54 9.94
N SER A 210 -2.59 5.81 10.04
CA SER A 210 -3.77 6.19 10.82
C SER A 210 -5.04 5.44 10.40
N LYS A 211 -5.15 5.06 9.11
CA LYS A 211 -6.30 4.32 8.58
C LYS A 211 -6.13 2.81 8.62
N PHE A 212 -4.90 2.32 8.74
CA PHE A 212 -4.59 0.89 8.65
C PHE A 212 -5.32 0.06 9.72
N LEU A 213 -5.27 0.46 10.99
CA LEU A 213 -5.85 -0.33 12.09
C LEU A 213 -7.36 -0.54 11.92
N GLY A 214 -8.11 0.54 11.64
CA GLY A 214 -9.54 0.44 11.37
C GLY A 214 -9.85 -0.29 10.06
N THR A 215 -8.99 -0.20 9.05
CA THR A 215 -9.15 -0.96 7.80
C THR A 215 -9.05 -2.46 8.08
N ALA A 216 -8.02 -2.90 8.80
CA ALA A 216 -7.84 -4.30 9.17
C ALA A 216 -8.98 -4.84 10.04
N GLU A 217 -9.46 -4.04 11.00
CA GLU A 217 -10.67 -4.36 11.76
C GLU A 217 -11.89 -4.53 10.84
N GLY A 218 -12.08 -3.63 9.88
CA GLY A 218 -13.19 -3.70 8.94
C GLY A 218 -13.12 -4.93 8.04
N VAL A 219 -11.94 -5.32 7.57
CA VAL A 219 -11.76 -6.58 6.83
C VAL A 219 -12.25 -7.76 7.68
N PHE A 220 -11.81 -7.81 8.94
CA PHE A 220 -12.17 -8.87 9.88
C PHE A 220 -13.67 -8.88 10.23
N ARG A 221 -14.28 -7.72 10.48
CA ARG A 221 -15.70 -7.62 10.83
C ARG A 221 -16.63 -7.91 9.67
N THR A 222 -16.17 -7.72 8.43
CA THR A 222 -16.98 -7.96 7.23
C THR A 222 -16.88 -9.39 6.68
N ILE A 223 -16.10 -10.29 7.30
CA ILE A 223 -15.97 -11.70 6.88
C ILE A 223 -17.34 -12.33 6.64
N ASN A 224 -18.28 -12.16 7.57
CA ASN A 224 -19.60 -12.77 7.45
C ASN A 224 -20.33 -12.33 6.20
N GLY A 225 -20.38 -11.02 5.95
CA GLY A 225 -21.09 -10.47 4.80
C GLY A 225 -20.41 -10.75 3.47
N ALA A 226 -19.08 -10.78 3.43
CA ALA A 226 -18.32 -10.82 2.18
C ALA A 226 -17.90 -12.22 1.73
N GLU A 227 -17.65 -13.15 2.66
CA GLU A 227 -17.00 -14.43 2.33
C GLU A 227 -18.00 -15.59 2.24
N GLY A 228 -17.79 -16.47 1.24
CA GLY A 228 -18.50 -17.74 1.12
C GLY A 228 -18.06 -18.78 2.17
N ASN A 229 -18.80 -19.89 2.28
CA ASN A 229 -18.54 -20.91 3.30
C ASN A 229 -17.13 -21.54 3.23
N SER A 230 -16.60 -21.74 2.00
CA SER A 230 -15.25 -22.29 1.82
C SER A 230 -14.19 -21.38 2.44
N ALA A 231 -14.22 -20.08 2.10
CA ALA A 231 -13.32 -19.08 2.67
C ALA A 231 -13.50 -18.96 4.19
N LYS A 232 -14.75 -18.93 4.69
CA LYS A 232 -15.03 -18.89 6.14
C LYS A 232 -14.43 -20.07 6.90
N LYS A 233 -14.49 -21.29 6.34
CA LYS A 233 -13.88 -22.49 6.95
C LYS A 233 -12.36 -22.35 7.02
N HIS A 234 -11.73 -21.85 5.97
CA HIS A 234 -10.29 -21.58 5.94
C HIS A 234 -9.88 -20.52 6.97
N ILE A 235 -10.61 -19.41 7.03
CA ILE A 235 -10.38 -18.33 8.00
C ILE A 235 -10.52 -18.83 9.44
N LYS A 236 -11.54 -19.65 9.75
CA LYS A 236 -11.71 -20.26 11.08
C LYS A 236 -10.50 -21.09 11.50
N LYS A 237 -9.95 -21.92 10.61
CA LYS A 237 -8.74 -22.71 10.88
C LYS A 237 -7.53 -21.84 11.19
N LYS A 238 -7.32 -20.75 10.42
CA LYS A 238 -6.24 -19.79 10.73
C LYS A 238 -6.45 -19.12 12.08
N LEU A 239 -7.68 -18.78 12.42
CA LEU A 239 -8.02 -18.10 13.67
C LEU A 239 -7.69 -18.96 14.91
N GLU A 240 -7.89 -20.28 14.83
CA GLU A 240 -7.51 -21.25 15.87
C GLU A 240 -6.01 -21.24 16.21
N MET A 241 -5.16 -20.76 15.30
CA MET A 241 -3.71 -20.65 15.50
C MET A 241 -3.29 -19.32 16.14
N THR A 242 -4.24 -18.47 16.53
CA THR A 242 -3.97 -17.13 17.07
C THR A 242 -4.72 -16.89 18.39
N ASN A 243 -4.31 -15.86 19.13
CA ASN A 243 -4.98 -15.47 20.37
C ASN A 243 -6.11 -14.45 20.14
N LEU A 244 -6.55 -14.24 18.89
CA LEU A 244 -7.62 -13.31 18.57
C LEU A 244 -8.98 -13.89 18.93
N SER A 245 -9.88 -13.03 19.43
CA SER A 245 -11.24 -13.43 19.72
C SER A 245 -12.01 -13.74 18.43
N ASN A 246 -12.85 -14.77 18.48
CA ASN A 246 -13.71 -15.13 17.37
C ASN A 246 -14.75 -14.02 17.14
N PRO A 247 -14.83 -13.42 15.93
CA PRO A 247 -15.80 -12.36 15.65
C PRO A 247 -17.22 -12.90 15.43
N GLY A 248 -17.44 -14.20 15.57
CA GLY A 248 -18.70 -14.89 15.30
C GLY A 248 -18.86 -15.19 13.81
N ILE A 249 -18.02 -16.09 13.25
CA ILE A 249 -18.09 -16.44 11.83
C ILE A 249 -19.18 -17.50 11.58
N TYR A 250 -20.20 -17.19 10.77
CA TYR A 250 -21.35 -18.05 10.50
C TYR A 250 -21.43 -18.49 9.03
N GLU A 251 -21.75 -19.77 8.80
CA GLU A 251 -22.02 -20.30 7.46
C GLU A 251 -23.31 -19.70 6.89
N ASN A 252 -23.41 -19.61 5.56
CA ASN A 252 -24.52 -19.04 4.79
C ASN A 252 -24.85 -17.56 5.10
N ASP A 253 -23.97 -16.87 5.82
CA ASP A 253 -24.19 -15.47 6.23
C ASP A 253 -23.64 -14.44 5.23
N ALA A 254 -23.14 -14.86 4.06
CA ALA A 254 -22.74 -13.92 3.02
C ALA A 254 -23.97 -13.19 2.49
N TYR A 255 -23.89 -11.89 2.22
CA TYR A 255 -25.09 -11.11 1.88
C TYR A 255 -25.77 -11.64 0.61
N TYR A 256 -24.98 -12.05 -0.39
CA TYR A 256 -25.49 -12.59 -1.65
C TYR A 256 -26.10 -13.99 -1.52
N ILE A 257 -25.70 -14.78 -0.51
CA ILE A 257 -26.33 -16.08 -0.18
C ILE A 257 -27.64 -15.86 0.58
N ARG A 258 -27.64 -14.94 1.56
CA ARG A 258 -28.87 -14.64 2.32
C ARG A 258 -29.96 -14.05 1.45
N LEU A 259 -29.59 -13.21 0.47
CA LEU A 259 -30.55 -12.60 -0.44
C LEU A 259 -31.10 -13.62 -1.44
N SER A 260 -30.27 -14.51 -2.00
CA SER A 260 -30.76 -15.55 -2.91
C SER A 260 -31.80 -16.47 -2.25
N ASN A 261 -31.61 -16.82 -0.99
CA ASN A 261 -32.53 -17.70 -0.25
C ASN A 261 -33.84 -17.00 0.19
N ARG A 262 -33.95 -15.67 0.02
CA ARG A 262 -35.19 -14.93 0.30
C ARG A 262 -36.15 -14.92 -0.89
N ASP A 263 -35.63 -15.09 -2.10
CA ASP A 263 -36.44 -15.09 -3.32
C ASP A 263 -37.11 -16.46 -3.58
N ASP A 264 -36.78 -17.48 -2.78
CA ASP A 264 -37.35 -18.84 -2.83
C ASP A 264 -38.47 -19.09 -1.79
N ASN A 265 -38.88 -18.09 -1.00
CA ASN A 265 -39.98 -18.15 -0.02
C ASN A 265 -41.03 -17.07 -0.28
#